data_AF-A0A259P9C2-F1
#
_entry.id   AF-A0A259P9C2-F1
#
_cell.length_a   1.000
_cell.length_b   1.000
_cell.length_c   1.000
_cell.angle_alpha   90.00
_cell.angle_beta   90.00
_cell.angle_gamma   90.00
#
_symmetry.space_group_name_H-M   'P 1'
#
loop_
_entity.id
_entity.type
_entity.pdbx_description
1 polymer ?
#
loop_
_entity_poly.entity_id
_entity_poly.type
_entity_poly.pdbx_seq_one_letter_code
_entity_poly.pdbx_strand_id
1 'polypeptide(L)'
;MALIVQKYGGTSVGSVERIKNVARRVIKWADAGHQVVVVVSAMSGETNRLIGLAKEIQPDPDPRELDVVASTGEQVTIGLLSMAIKSLGREARSYTGFQ
;
A
#
# COMPACT_ATOMS: atom_id res chain seq x y z
N MET A 1 13.98 -20.45 -7.80
CA MET A 1 12.97 -19.99 -6.82
C MET A 1 13.67 -19.16 -5.76
N ALA A 2 13.32 -17.89 -5.61
CA ALA A 2 13.87 -16.99 -4.58
C ALA A 2 12.74 -16.20 -3.92
N LEU A 3 12.96 -15.74 -2.68
CA LEU A 3 12.08 -14.82 -1.97
C LEU A 3 12.50 -13.38 -2.25
N ILE A 4 11.60 -12.57 -2.80
CA ILE A 4 11.85 -11.17 -3.16
C ILE A 4 10.90 -10.27 -2.39
N VAL A 5 11.46 -9.30 -1.67
CA VAL A 5 10.69 -8.21 -1.04
C VAL A 5 10.81 -6.96 -1.90
N GLN A 6 9.68 -6.42 -2.35
CA GLN A 6 9.63 -5.20 -3.16
C GLN A 6 8.91 -4.09 -2.40
N LYS A 7 9.57 -2.95 -2.22
CA LYS A 7 8.94 -1.77 -1.60
C LYS A 7 8.62 -0.70 -2.64
N TYR A 8 7.38 -0.21 -2.61
CA TYR A 8 6.93 0.90 -3.46
C TYR A 8 6.53 2.10 -2.59
N GLY A 9 7.10 3.27 -2.89
CA GLY A 9 6.77 4.52 -2.20
C GLY A 9 5.49 5.18 -2.74
N GLY A 10 4.98 6.19 -2.04
CA GLY A 10 3.70 6.83 -2.37
C GLY A 10 3.61 7.38 -3.79
N THR A 11 4.71 7.85 -4.38
CA THR A 11 4.74 8.25 -5.78
C THR A 11 4.53 7.07 -6.72
N SER A 12 5.05 5.89 -6.42
CA SER A 12 4.86 4.68 -7.23
C SER A 12 3.43 4.14 -7.20
N VAL A 13 2.62 4.55 -6.23
CA VAL A 13 1.23 4.11 -6.04
C VAL A 13 0.24 5.28 -6.01
N GLY A 14 0.67 6.48 -6.42
CA GLY A 14 -0.12 7.73 -6.26
C GLY A 14 -1.35 7.84 -7.17
N SER A 15 -1.60 6.88 -8.05
CA SER A 15 -2.82 6.81 -8.85
C SER A 15 -3.19 5.37 -9.16
N VAL A 16 -4.45 5.13 -9.54
CA VAL A 16 -4.93 3.80 -9.94
C VAL A 16 -4.12 3.22 -11.09
N GLU A 17 -3.74 4.05 -12.07
CA GLU A 17 -2.89 3.63 -13.18
C GLU A 17 -1.51 3.16 -12.69
N ARG A 18 -0.91 3.91 -11.76
CA ARG A 18 0.38 3.54 -11.17
C ARG A 18 0.29 2.25 -10.34
N ILE A 19 -0.79 2.05 -9.59
CA ILE A 19 -1.06 0.79 -8.87
C ILE A 19 -1.18 -0.38 -9.86
N LYS A 20 -1.92 -0.22 -10.97
CA LYS A 20 -2.00 -1.24 -12.03
C LYS A 20 -0.63 -1.54 -12.65
N ASN A 21 0.21 -0.51 -12.84
CA ASN A 21 1.58 -0.69 -13.32
C ASN A 21 2.45 -1.48 -12.31
N VAL A 22 2.32 -1.19 -11.01
CA VAL A 22 2.98 -1.97 -9.95
C VAL A 22 2.50 -3.42 -9.94
N ALA A 23 1.19 -3.67 -10.06
CA ALA A 23 0.64 -5.02 -10.13
C ALA A 23 1.26 -5.84 -11.27
N ARG A 24 1.36 -5.27 -12.49
CA ARG A 24 2.03 -5.95 -13.62
C ARG A 24 3.50 -6.25 -13.35
N ARG A 25 4.22 -5.35 -12.68
CA ARG A 25 5.63 -5.57 -12.30
C ARG A 25 5.77 -6.71 -11.30
N VAL A 26 4.93 -6.73 -10.27
CA VAL A 26 4.92 -7.80 -9.25
C VAL A 26 4.61 -9.16 -9.88
N ILE A 27 3.57 -9.22 -10.73
CA ILE A 27 3.19 -10.44 -11.45
C ILE A 27 4.34 -10.95 -12.31
N LYS A 28 5.08 -10.08 -13.01
CA LYS A 28 6.25 -10.49 -13.80
C LYS A 28 7.28 -11.29 -12.97
N TRP A 29 7.51 -10.89 -11.72
CA TRP A 29 8.43 -11.61 -10.83
C TRP A 29 7.84 -12.91 -10.30
N ALA A 30 6.55 -12.93 -9.98
CA ALA A 30 5.85 -14.16 -9.60
C ALA A 30 5.88 -15.19 -10.76
N ASP A 31 5.61 -14.74 -11.98
CA ASP A 31 5.59 -15.55 -13.21
C ASP A 31 6.97 -16.08 -13.58
N ALA A 32 8.04 -15.40 -13.16
CA ALA A 32 9.41 -15.90 -13.27
C ALA A 32 9.76 -16.99 -12.23
N GLY A 33 8.79 -17.43 -11.42
CA GLY A 33 8.98 -18.48 -10.42
C GLY A 33 9.66 -17.99 -9.15
N HIS A 34 9.34 -16.77 -8.70
CA HIS A 34 9.76 -16.23 -7.40
C HIS A 34 8.58 -16.10 -6.45
N GLN A 35 8.86 -16.17 -5.14
CA GLN A 35 7.92 -15.76 -4.12
C GLN A 35 8.09 -14.26 -3.89
N VAL A 36 7.00 -13.50 -3.93
CA VAL A 36 7.06 -12.04 -3.87
C VAL A 36 6.25 -11.53 -2.68
N VAL A 37 6.90 -10.75 -1.81
CA VAL A 37 6.27 -9.95 -0.76
C VAL A 37 6.35 -8.49 -1.18
N VAL A 38 5.25 -7.76 -1.07
CA VAL A 38 5.18 -6.36 -1.50
C VAL A 38 4.83 -5.48 -0.31
N VAL A 39 5.64 -4.45 -0.09
CA VAL A 39 5.40 -3.39 0.88
C VAL A 39 5.04 -2.12 0.12
N VAL A 40 3.93 -1.48 0.49
CA VAL A 40 3.51 -0.20 -0.11
C VAL A 40 3.29 0.83 0.98
N SER A 41 3.67 2.07 0.71
CA SER A 41 3.25 3.23 1.51
C SER A 41 1.84 3.66 1.12
N ALA A 42 1.22 4.58 1.87
CA ALA A 42 0.04 5.29 1.42
C ALA A 42 0.24 5.96 0.04
N MET A 43 -0.86 6.16 -0.69
CA MET A 43 -0.86 6.91 -1.96
C MET A 43 -0.31 8.34 -1.75
N SER A 44 0.36 8.88 -2.78
CA SER A 44 0.97 10.22 -2.72
C SER A 44 -0.01 11.29 -2.20
N GLY A 45 0.37 11.95 -1.10
CA GLY A 45 -0.43 13.01 -0.47
C GLY A 45 -1.41 12.55 0.60
N GLU A 46 -1.77 11.26 0.65
CA GLU A 46 -2.79 10.77 1.59
C GLU A 46 -2.34 10.86 3.04
N THR A 47 -1.10 10.50 3.37
CA THR A 47 -0.58 10.65 4.74
C THR A 47 -0.66 12.10 5.21
N ASN A 48 -0.28 13.06 4.35
CA ASN A 48 -0.35 14.49 4.68
C ASN A 48 -1.80 14.96 4.85
N ARG A 49 -2.72 14.49 3.99
CA ARG A 49 -4.16 14.78 4.11
C ARG A 49 -4.73 14.28 5.44
N LEU A 50 -4.42 13.04 5.80
CA LEU A 50 -4.87 12.40 7.04
C LEU A 50 -4.31 13.11 8.29
N ILE A 51 -3.02 13.44 8.30
CA ILE A 51 -2.40 14.23 9.38
C ILE A 51 -3.00 15.64 9.46
N GLY A 52 -3.32 16.25 8.31
CA GLY A 52 -4.00 17.55 8.25
C GLY A 52 -5.34 17.53 8.95
N LEU A 53 -6.19 16.54 8.63
CA LEU A 53 -7.48 16.35 9.29
C LEU A 53 -7.34 16.14 10.80
N ALA A 54 -6.37 15.34 11.25
CA ALA A 54 -6.12 15.15 12.67
C ALA A 54 -5.77 16.46 13.38
N LYS A 55 -4.96 17.32 12.74
CA LYS A 55 -4.56 18.63 13.27
C LYS A 55 -5.69 19.66 13.31
N GLU A 56 -6.65 19.56 12.41
CA GLU A 56 -7.87 20.39 12.45
C GLU A 56 -8.77 20.04 13.64
N ILE A 57 -8.73 18.78 14.10
CA ILE A 57 -9.45 18.33 15.31
C ILE A 57 -8.67 18.64 16.59
N GLN A 58 -7.37 18.33 16.61
CA GLN A 58 -6.49 18.50 17.76
C GLN A 58 -5.13 19.07 17.27
N PRO A 59 -4.78 20.33 17.56
CA PRO A 59 -3.55 20.96 17.04
C PRO A 59 -2.25 20.20 17.34
N ASP A 60 -2.22 19.51 18.49
CA ASP A 60 -1.19 18.53 18.88
C ASP A 60 -1.87 17.16 19.05
N PRO A 61 -2.08 16.40 17.96
CA PRO A 61 -2.90 15.18 17.99
C PRO A 61 -2.39 14.14 18.99
N ASP A 62 -3.30 13.44 19.66
CA ASP A 62 -2.93 12.28 20.48
C ASP A 62 -2.13 11.28 19.62
N PRO A 63 -0.90 10.89 20.02
CA PRO A 63 -0.04 10.05 19.19
C PRO A 63 -0.63 8.69 18.85
N ARG A 64 -1.36 8.07 19.79
CA ARG A 64 -1.97 6.76 19.57
C ARG A 64 -3.08 6.86 18.53
N GLU A 65 -3.94 7.86 18.64
CA GLU A 65 -5.05 8.02 17.68
C GLU A 65 -4.56 8.54 16.32
N LEU A 66 -3.46 9.31 16.29
CA LEU A 66 -2.80 9.69 15.03
C LEU A 66 -2.28 8.48 14.27
N ASP A 67 -1.69 7.49 14.95
CA ASP A 67 -1.24 6.24 14.32
C ASP A 67 -2.42 5.44 13.73
N VAL A 68 -3.56 5.40 14.43
CA VAL A 68 -4.80 4.79 13.92
C VAL A 68 -5.20 5.46 12.60
N VAL A 69 -5.27 6.80 12.58
CA VAL A 69 -5.65 7.58 11.40
C VAL A 69 -4.67 7.41 10.25
N ALA A 70 -3.37 7.63 10.50
CA ALA A 70 -2.35 7.62 9.46
C ALA A 70 -2.21 6.24 8.79
N SER A 71 -2.28 5.16 9.58
CA SER A 71 -2.14 3.78 9.07
C SER A 71 -3.22 3.38 8.06
N THR A 72 -4.36 4.07 8.03
CA THR A 72 -5.45 3.77 7.08
C THR A 72 -5.02 4.00 5.63
N GLY A 73 -4.08 4.93 5.37
CA GLY A 73 -3.56 5.20 4.03
C GLY A 73 -2.84 3.98 3.43
N GLU A 74 -2.00 3.31 4.21
CA GLU A 74 -1.36 2.05 3.82
C GLU A 74 -2.39 0.93 3.62
N GLN A 75 -3.38 0.82 4.52
CA GLN A 75 -4.43 -0.21 4.44
C GLN A 75 -5.26 -0.10 3.15
N VAL A 76 -5.60 1.11 2.73
CA VAL A 76 -6.25 1.36 1.43
C VAL A 76 -5.35 0.87 0.29
N THR A 77 -4.06 1.21 0.34
CA THR A 77 -3.13 0.91 -0.76
C THR A 77 -2.88 -0.59 -0.93
N ILE A 78 -2.70 -1.35 0.15
CA ILE A 78 -2.54 -2.82 0.08
C ILE A 78 -3.82 -3.51 -0.47
N GLY A 79 -5.00 -2.98 -0.13
CA GLY A 79 -6.27 -3.47 -0.64
C GLY A 79 -6.40 -3.25 -2.15
N LEU A 80 -6.15 -2.01 -2.60
CA LEU A 80 -6.18 -1.64 -4.01
C LEU A 80 -5.16 -2.42 -4.85
N LEU A 81 -3.92 -2.59 -4.36
CA LEU A 81 -2.92 -3.40 -5.06
C LEU A 81 -3.34 -4.87 -5.16
N SER A 82 -3.88 -5.44 -4.08
CA SER A 82 -4.37 -6.83 -4.09
C SER A 82 -5.52 -7.01 -5.07
N MET A 83 -6.47 -6.08 -5.14
CA MET A 83 -7.54 -6.07 -6.14
C MET A 83 -6.98 -5.98 -7.56
N ALA A 84 -5.99 -5.12 -7.79
CA ALA A 84 -5.36 -4.97 -9.10
C ALA A 84 -4.67 -6.27 -9.55
N ILE A 85 -3.93 -6.96 -8.65
CA ILE A 85 -3.31 -8.25 -8.96
C ILE A 85 -4.38 -9.31 -9.26
N LYS A 86 -5.45 -9.40 -8.46
CA LYS A 86 -6.57 -10.32 -8.69
C LYS A 86 -7.27 -10.08 -10.02
N SER A 87 -7.45 -8.82 -10.41
CA SER A 87 -8.05 -8.46 -11.71
C SER A 87 -7.23 -8.92 -12.92
N LEU A 88 -5.94 -9.22 -12.72
CA LEU A 88 -5.03 -9.76 -13.73
C LEU A 88 -4.89 -11.30 -13.67
N GLY A 89 -5.78 -11.98 -12.92
CA GLY A 89 -5.84 -13.44 -12.86
C GLY A 89 -4.81 -14.10 -11.94
N ARG A 90 -4.24 -13.34 -10.98
CA ARG A 90 -3.28 -13.86 -10.00
C ARG A 90 -3.82 -13.69 -8.59
N GLU A 91 -3.51 -14.65 -7.72
CA GLU A 91 -3.87 -14.56 -6.31
C GLU A 91 -2.97 -13.56 -5.55
N ALA A 92 -3.59 -12.82 -4.64
CA ALA A 92 -2.91 -11.89 -3.74
C ALA A 92 -3.68 -11.76 -2.43
N ARG A 93 -2.97 -11.47 -1.34
CA ARG A 93 -3.56 -11.24 -0.02
C ARG A 93 -2.90 -10.03 0.62
N SER A 94 -3.70 -9.05 1.01
CA SER A 94 -3.27 -7.91 1.82
C SER A 94 -3.10 -8.31 3.27
N TYR A 95 -2.08 -7.76 3.94
CA TYR A 95 -1.83 -7.92 5.36
C TYR A 95 -1.64 -6.55 6.02
N THR A 96 -2.23 -6.37 7.20
CA THR A 96 -1.95 -5.25 8.09
C THR A 96 -0.82 -5.62 9.06
N GLY A 97 -0.32 -4.65 9.84
CA GLY A 97 0.84 -4.87 10.71
C GLY A 97 0.63 -5.88 11.85
N PHE A 98 -0.62 -6.19 12.23
CA PHE A 98 -0.94 -7.10 13.34
C PHE A 98 -1.27 -8.55 12.90
N GLN A 99 -1.34 -8.80 11.59
CA GLN A 99 -1.71 -10.09 11.01
C GLN A 99 -0.48 -10.92 10.67
#